data_AF-A0A919I0I5-F1
#
_entry.id   AF-A0A919I0I5-F1
#
_cell.length_a   1.000
_cell.length_b   1.000
_cell.length_c   1.000
_cell.angle_alpha   90.00
_cell.angle_beta   90.00
_cell.angle_gamma   90.00
#
_symmetry.space_group_name_H-M   'P 1'
#
loop_
_entity.id
_entity.type
_entity.pdbx_description
1 polymer ?
#
loop_
_entity_poly.entity_id
_entity_poly.type
_entity_poly.pdbx_seq_one_letter_code
_entity_poly.pdbx_strand_id
1 'polypeptide(L)'
;MATTTAERITAAVDFHALNAMLNLYDSEGRIPFEKDRQAVEAFMATQVQPNALTFPSPEDKLSWLVSEGYYDPQVLAGYDRGFVLALFAHARRAPFRFQTFLGAWKFYTSYALKTFDGKHYLEDFAERSVMVALTLAGAMNSRRGS
;
A
#
# COMPACT_ATOMS: atom_id res chain seq x y z
N MET A 1 32.49 -22.68 27.69
CA MET A 1 32.13 -21.34 27.19
C MET A 1 31.07 -21.52 26.12
N ALA A 2 29.80 -21.61 26.52
CA ALA A 2 28.68 -21.66 25.58
C ALA A 2 28.07 -20.26 25.55
N THR A 3 28.34 -19.51 24.49
CA THR A 3 27.73 -18.20 24.28
C THR A 3 26.30 -18.44 23.79
N THR A 4 25.33 -18.35 24.70
CA THR A 4 23.92 -18.28 24.35
C THR A 4 23.68 -16.90 23.73
N THR A 5 23.63 -16.85 22.40
CA THR A 5 23.13 -15.70 21.67
C THR A 5 21.70 -15.45 22.12
N ALA A 6 21.46 -14.31 22.77
CA ALA A 6 20.13 -13.82 23.04
C ALA A 6 19.46 -13.54 21.68
N GLU A 7 18.70 -14.51 21.17
CA GLU A 7 17.69 -14.24 20.17
C GLU A 7 16.78 -13.16 20.76
N ARG A 8 16.90 -11.93 20.25
CA ARG A 8 15.88 -10.92 20.46
C ARG A 8 14.60 -11.52 19.91
N ILE A 9 13.75 -12.02 20.81
CA ILE A 9 12.32 -12.13 20.56
C ILE A 9 11.85 -10.69 20.40
N THR A 10 11.98 -10.13 19.20
CA THR A 10 11.16 -9.01 18.79
C THR A 10 9.77 -9.60 18.72
N ALA A 11 9.04 -9.58 19.83
CA ALA A 11 7.61 -9.82 19.81
C ALA A 11 7.06 -8.81 18.81
N ALA A 12 6.76 -9.27 17.60
CA ALA A 12 6.19 -8.42 16.57
C ALA A 12 4.97 -7.78 17.20
N VAL A 13 4.93 -6.44 17.23
CA VAL A 13 3.82 -5.71 17.82
C VAL A 13 2.55 -6.16 17.10
N ASP A 14 1.66 -6.83 17.83
CA ASP A 14 0.43 -7.38 17.27
C ASP A 14 -0.55 -6.23 16.99
N PHE A 15 -0.64 -5.83 15.72
CA PHE A 15 -1.52 -4.77 15.27
C PHE A 15 -3.01 -5.12 15.44
N HIS A 16 -3.38 -6.42 15.47
CA HIS A 16 -4.75 -6.82 15.80
C HIS A 16 -5.03 -6.59 17.29
N ALA A 17 -4.08 -6.92 18.16
CA ALA A 17 -4.20 -6.63 19.59
C ALA A 17 -4.31 -5.12 19.85
N LEU A 18 -3.49 -4.29 19.19
CA LEU A 18 -3.56 -2.83 19.30
C LEU A 18 -4.92 -2.28 18.85
N ASN A 19 -5.45 -2.74 17.71
CA ASN A 19 -6.78 -2.34 17.26
C ASN A 19 -7.90 -2.82 18.21
N ALA A 20 -7.74 -4.01 18.82
CA ALA A 20 -8.70 -4.53 19.79
C ALA A 20 -8.79 -3.68 21.07
N MET A 21 -7.74 -2.91 21.41
CA MET A 21 -7.75 -2.00 22.56
C MET A 21 -8.78 -0.88 22.43
N LEU A 22 -9.30 -0.59 21.23
CA LEU A 22 -10.41 0.35 21.04
C LEU A 22 -11.68 -0.08 21.79
N ASN A 23 -11.82 -1.37 22.13
CA ASN A 23 -12.93 -1.90 22.91
C ASN A 23 -12.69 -1.82 24.43
N LEU A 24 -11.52 -1.34 24.88
CA LEU A 24 -11.15 -1.21 26.28
C LEU A 24 -11.15 0.27 26.67
N TYR A 25 -12.18 0.69 27.39
CA TYR A 25 -12.31 2.05 27.90
C TYR A 25 -11.37 2.27 29.10
N ASP A 26 -10.81 3.48 29.21
CA ASP A 26 -10.01 3.85 30.40
C ASP A 26 -10.90 4.08 31.65
N SER A 27 -10.26 4.42 32.77
CA SER A 27 -10.95 4.70 34.05
C SER A 27 -11.95 5.86 33.96
N GLU A 28 -11.84 6.71 32.93
CA GLU A 28 -12.75 7.83 32.67
C GLU A 28 -13.76 7.52 31.55
N GLY A 29 -13.81 6.27 31.05
CA GLY A 29 -14.74 5.85 30.00
C GLY A 29 -14.37 6.32 28.60
N ARG A 30 -13.09 6.66 28.33
CA ARG A 30 -12.64 7.15 27.01
C ARG A 30 -12.07 6.03 26.16
N ILE A 31 -12.24 6.16 24.85
CA ILE A 31 -11.70 5.24 23.85
C ILE A 31 -10.23 5.59 23.58
N PRO A 32 -9.31 4.63 23.58
CA PRO A 32 -7.88 4.89 23.35
C PRO A 32 -7.55 4.99 21.85
N PHE A 33 -8.00 6.04 21.18
CA PHE A 33 -7.81 6.22 19.72
C PHE A 33 -6.35 6.17 19.25
N GLU A 34 -5.40 6.55 20.09
CA GLU A 34 -3.97 6.45 19.78
C GLU A 34 -3.53 5.00 19.52
N LYS A 35 -4.22 4.01 20.08
CA LYS A 35 -3.95 2.59 19.82
C LYS A 35 -4.28 2.17 18.39
N ASP A 36 -5.26 2.80 17.76
CA ASP A 36 -5.55 2.57 16.34
C ASP A 36 -4.44 3.12 15.45
N ARG A 37 -3.88 4.30 15.78
CA ARG A 37 -2.69 4.84 15.09
C ARG A 37 -1.48 3.92 15.24
N GLN A 38 -1.22 3.44 16.46
CA GLN A 38 -0.15 2.46 16.70
C GLN A 38 -0.39 1.17 15.90
N ALA A 39 -1.64 0.73 15.76
CA ALA A 39 -2.00 -0.43 14.96
C ALA A 39 -1.72 -0.21 13.46
N VAL A 40 -2.02 0.98 12.92
CA VAL A 40 -1.63 1.35 11.55
C VAL A 40 -0.12 1.26 11.38
N GLU A 41 0.65 1.90 12.24
CA GLU A 41 2.12 1.93 12.14
C GLU A 41 2.72 0.53 12.25
N ALA A 42 2.27 -0.27 13.20
CA ALA A 42 2.69 -1.65 13.38
C ALA A 42 2.33 -2.52 12.16
N PHE A 43 1.12 -2.38 11.60
CA PHE A 43 0.70 -3.10 10.41
C PHE A 43 1.55 -2.73 9.19
N MET A 44 1.79 -1.42 8.98
CA MET A 44 2.62 -0.96 7.87
C MET A 44 4.06 -1.47 7.99
N ALA A 45 4.66 -1.41 9.19
CA ALA A 45 6.04 -1.80 9.41
C ALA A 45 6.28 -3.32 9.41
N THR A 46 5.33 -4.11 9.94
CA THR A 46 5.52 -5.55 10.12
C THR A 46 4.90 -6.40 9.02
N GLN A 47 3.86 -5.91 8.32
CA GLN A 47 3.16 -6.66 7.27
C GLN A 47 3.33 -6.06 5.89
N VAL A 48 3.15 -4.75 5.75
CA VAL A 48 3.12 -4.14 4.40
C VAL A 48 4.53 -3.97 3.85
N GLN A 49 5.40 -3.24 4.55
CA GLN A 49 6.75 -2.90 4.07
C GLN A 49 7.62 -4.14 3.77
N PRO A 50 7.66 -5.19 4.64
CA PRO A 50 8.50 -6.36 4.36
C PRO A 50 7.98 -7.22 3.21
N ASN A 51 6.68 -7.15 2.91
CA ASN A 51 6.05 -7.94 1.85
C ASN A 51 5.81 -7.13 0.56
N ALA A 52 6.24 -5.87 0.48
CA ALA A 52 6.16 -5.07 -0.74
C ALA A 52 7.35 -5.38 -1.66
N LEU A 53 7.07 -5.58 -2.95
CA LEU A 53 8.14 -5.84 -3.93
C LEU A 53 8.82 -4.52 -4.34
N THR A 54 10.14 -4.47 -4.23
CA THR A 54 10.96 -3.30 -4.57
C THR A 54 11.55 -3.42 -5.97
N PHE A 55 11.69 -2.28 -6.65
CA PHE A 55 12.22 -2.19 -8.01
C PHE A 55 13.34 -1.15 -8.08
N PRO A 56 14.30 -1.27 -9.01
CA PRO A 56 15.40 -0.30 -9.13
C PRO A 56 14.90 1.11 -9.47
N SER A 57 13.86 1.22 -10.29
CA SER A 57 13.22 2.49 -10.62
C SER A 57 11.69 2.33 -10.79
N PRO A 58 10.93 3.45 -10.76
CA PRO A 58 9.51 3.42 -11.12
C PRO A 58 9.27 2.96 -12.55
N GLU A 59 10.21 3.22 -13.45
CA GLU A 59 10.13 2.78 -14.85
C GLU A 59 10.28 1.26 -14.96
N ASP A 60 11.27 0.68 -14.28
CA ASP A 60 11.46 -0.78 -14.24
C ASP A 60 10.24 -1.47 -13.65
N LYS A 61 9.65 -0.89 -12.59
CA LYS A 61 8.40 -1.38 -11.99
C LYS A 61 7.28 -1.43 -13.01
N LEU A 62 7.00 -0.32 -13.70
CA LEU A 62 5.91 -0.25 -14.68
C LEU A 62 6.13 -1.21 -15.85
N SER A 63 7.37 -1.32 -16.33
CA SER A 63 7.71 -2.26 -17.41
C SER A 63 7.51 -3.70 -16.98
N TRP A 64 7.95 -4.06 -15.76
CA TRP A 64 7.77 -5.40 -15.19
C TRP A 64 6.28 -5.73 -14.96
N LEU A 65 5.50 -4.79 -14.43
CA LEU A 65 4.07 -5.00 -14.20
C LEU A 65 3.30 -5.26 -15.50
N VAL A 66 3.69 -4.60 -16.60
CA VAL A 66 3.11 -4.87 -17.92
C VAL A 66 3.60 -6.22 -18.48
N SER A 67 4.91 -6.51 -18.41
CA SER A 67 5.46 -7.74 -18.98
C SER A 67 4.92 -9.00 -18.30
N GLU A 68 4.70 -8.95 -16.98
CA GLU A 68 4.14 -10.05 -16.19
C GLU A 68 2.60 -10.07 -16.19
N GLY A 69 1.94 -9.17 -16.94
CA GLY A 69 0.48 -9.17 -17.12
C GLY A 69 -0.33 -8.66 -15.92
N TYR A 70 0.28 -7.87 -15.03
CA TYR A 70 -0.43 -7.22 -13.92
C TYR A 70 -1.10 -5.92 -14.33
N TYR A 71 -0.44 -5.11 -15.18
CA TYR A 71 -0.98 -3.86 -15.71
C TYR A 71 -1.37 -4.02 -17.17
N ASP A 72 -2.48 -3.40 -17.54
CA ASP A 72 -2.93 -3.33 -18.93
C ASP A 72 -2.07 -2.30 -19.71
N PRO A 73 -1.30 -2.73 -20.73
CA PRO A 73 -0.53 -1.81 -21.55
C PRO A 73 -1.38 -0.76 -22.27
N GLN A 74 -2.66 -1.04 -22.56
CA GLN A 74 -3.54 -0.12 -23.28
C GLN A 74 -3.84 1.13 -22.46
N VAL A 75 -3.95 1.01 -21.13
CA VAL A 75 -4.15 2.16 -20.24
C VAL A 75 -2.95 3.10 -20.30
N LEU A 76 -1.74 2.54 -20.27
CA LEU A 76 -0.50 3.33 -20.26
C LEU A 76 -0.17 3.92 -21.64
N ALA A 77 -0.50 3.21 -22.72
CA ALA A 77 -0.26 3.66 -24.10
C ALA A 77 -1.05 4.92 -24.48
N GLY A 78 -2.12 5.26 -23.74
CA GLY A 78 -2.89 6.48 -23.92
C GLY A 78 -2.18 7.76 -23.46
N TYR A 79 -0.98 7.66 -22.88
CA TYR A 79 -0.27 8.78 -22.27
C TYR A 79 1.22 8.77 -22.62
N ASP A 80 1.82 9.96 -22.63
CA ASP A 80 3.28 10.08 -22.66
C ASP A 80 3.92 9.40 -21.44
N ARG A 81 5.02 8.68 -21.66
CA ARG A 81 5.71 7.92 -20.60
C ARG A 81 6.27 8.84 -19.52
N GLY A 82 6.80 10.00 -19.90
CA GLY A 82 7.30 11.01 -18.97
C GLY A 82 6.18 11.57 -18.09
N PHE A 83 5.01 11.82 -18.67
CA PHE A 83 3.82 12.22 -17.90
C PHE A 83 3.41 11.16 -16.87
N VAL A 84 3.32 9.88 -17.27
CA VAL A 84 2.97 8.78 -16.36
C VAL A 84 3.95 8.74 -15.18
N LEU A 85 5.25 8.72 -15.44
CA LEU A 85 6.28 8.70 -14.40
C LEU A 85 6.19 9.93 -13.47
N ALA A 86 5.95 11.11 -14.04
CA ALA A 86 5.77 12.33 -13.27
C ALA A 86 4.53 12.29 -12.37
N LEU A 87 3.42 11.68 -12.83
CA LEU A 87 2.19 11.52 -12.06
C LEU A 87 2.37 10.53 -10.90
N PHE A 88 3.03 9.39 -11.13
CA PHE A 88 3.43 8.47 -10.06
C PHE A 88 4.30 9.17 -9.01
N ALA A 89 5.30 9.94 -9.45
CA ALA A 89 6.15 10.70 -8.56
C ALA A 89 5.38 11.79 -7.78
N HIS A 90 4.41 12.44 -8.42
CA HIS A 90 3.54 13.43 -7.79
C HIS A 90 2.69 12.79 -6.68
N ALA A 91 2.01 11.67 -6.99
CA ALA A 91 1.16 10.98 -6.03
C ALA A 91 1.94 10.49 -4.80
N ARG A 92 3.16 9.97 -4.98
CA ARG A 92 4.02 9.54 -3.86
C ARG A 92 4.54 10.68 -2.98
N ARG A 93 4.60 11.92 -3.48
CA ARG A 93 4.95 13.10 -2.66
C ARG A 93 3.80 13.58 -1.80
N ALA A 94 2.56 13.15 -2.06
CA ALA A 94 1.44 13.47 -1.20
C ALA A 94 1.65 12.84 0.19
N PRO A 95 1.46 13.57 1.30
CA PRO A 95 1.66 13.05 2.65
C PRO A 95 0.48 12.16 3.10
N PHE A 96 0.09 11.20 2.26
CA PHE A 96 -1.02 10.30 2.55
C PHE A 96 -0.64 9.35 3.68
N ARG A 97 -1.55 9.22 4.64
CA ARG A 97 -1.50 8.21 5.70
C ARG A 97 -2.90 7.67 5.93
N PHE A 98 -3.02 6.35 6.05
CA PHE A 98 -4.26 5.74 6.53
C PHE A 98 -4.59 6.28 7.92
N GLN A 99 -5.83 6.75 8.09
CA GLN A 99 -6.28 7.32 9.35
C GLN A 99 -6.67 6.25 10.38
N THR A 100 -6.97 5.02 9.92
CA THR A 100 -7.38 3.90 10.77
C THR A 100 -6.74 2.59 10.35
N PHE A 101 -6.57 1.68 11.31
CA PHE A 101 -6.03 0.35 11.04
C PHE A 101 -6.93 -0.40 10.06
N LEU A 102 -8.25 -0.34 10.26
CA LEU A 102 -9.20 -1.01 9.38
C LEU A 102 -9.10 -0.52 7.93
N GLY A 103 -8.89 0.79 7.72
CA GLY A 103 -8.71 1.35 6.39
C GLY A 103 -7.45 0.81 5.69
N ALA A 104 -6.32 0.80 6.41
CA ALA A 104 -5.07 0.22 5.91
C ALA A 104 -5.22 -1.28 5.62
N TRP A 105 -5.74 -2.04 6.59
CA TRP A 105 -5.94 -3.47 6.49
C TRP A 105 -6.83 -3.82 5.30
N LYS A 106 -8.00 -3.19 5.16
CA LYS A 106 -8.91 -3.42 4.04
C LYS A 106 -8.24 -3.14 2.70
N PHE A 107 -7.54 -2.01 2.57
CA PHE A 107 -6.83 -1.68 1.34
C PHE A 107 -5.86 -2.79 0.95
N TYR A 108 -4.95 -3.19 1.83
CA TYR A 108 -3.94 -4.18 1.50
C TYR A 108 -4.51 -5.60 1.37
N THR A 109 -5.54 -5.98 2.12
CA THR A 109 -6.12 -7.32 1.99
C THR A 109 -7.01 -7.49 0.77
N SER A 110 -7.64 -6.42 0.27
CA SER A 110 -8.73 -6.53 -0.70
C SER A 110 -8.61 -5.66 -1.95
N TYR A 111 -7.76 -4.62 -1.95
CA TYR A 111 -7.68 -3.65 -3.05
C TYR A 111 -6.30 -3.54 -3.68
N ALA A 112 -5.23 -3.58 -2.87
CA ALA A 112 -3.86 -3.49 -3.37
C ALA A 112 -3.57 -4.64 -4.33
N LEU A 113 -2.90 -4.33 -5.45
CA LEU A 113 -2.43 -5.37 -6.35
C LEU A 113 -1.41 -6.26 -5.62
N LYS A 114 -1.54 -7.57 -5.84
CA LYS A 114 -0.62 -8.58 -5.32
C LYS A 114 -0.06 -9.41 -6.45
N THR A 115 1.07 -10.06 -6.21
CA THR A 115 1.52 -11.16 -7.07
C THR A 115 0.44 -12.23 -7.19
N PHE A 116 0.43 -12.98 -8.29
CA PHE A 116 -0.59 -14.02 -8.52
C PHE A 116 -0.62 -15.09 -7.43
N ASP A 117 0.52 -15.36 -6.77
CA ASP A 117 0.60 -16.26 -5.62
C ASP A 117 0.18 -15.62 -4.29
N GLY A 118 -0.20 -14.34 -4.32
CA GLY A 118 -0.73 -13.58 -3.18
C GLY A 118 0.31 -13.16 -2.14
N LYS A 119 1.60 -13.45 -2.34
CA LYS A 119 2.63 -13.26 -1.31
C LYS A 119 3.15 -11.82 -1.18
N HIS A 120 3.20 -11.09 -2.29
CA HIS A 120 3.81 -9.76 -2.31
C HIS A 120 2.84 -8.69 -2.77
N TYR A 121 2.93 -7.52 -2.14
CA TYR A 121 2.24 -6.31 -2.59
C TYR A 121 3.01 -5.69 -3.76
N LEU A 122 2.29 -5.39 -4.82
CA LEU A 122 2.81 -4.72 -6.02
C LEU A 122 2.43 -3.25 -6.07
N GLU A 123 1.51 -2.79 -5.20
CA GLU A 123 1.04 -1.41 -5.16
C GLU A 123 0.88 -0.88 -3.73
N ASP A 124 1.07 0.43 -3.59
CA ASP A 124 0.52 1.23 -2.50
C ASP A 124 -0.74 2.01 -2.93
N PHE A 125 -1.31 2.78 -2.00
CA PHE A 125 -2.51 3.58 -2.24
C PHE A 125 -2.31 4.66 -3.32
N ALA A 126 -1.14 5.28 -3.38
CA ALA A 126 -0.84 6.32 -4.34
C ALA A 126 -0.80 5.72 -5.76
N GLU A 127 -0.14 4.58 -5.92
CA GLU A 127 -0.03 3.87 -7.20
C GLU A 127 -1.40 3.41 -7.72
N ARG A 128 -2.21 2.79 -6.85
CA ARG A 128 -3.60 2.42 -7.18
C ARG A 128 -4.41 3.63 -7.62
N SER A 129 -4.28 4.75 -6.92
CA SER A 129 -4.99 5.99 -7.25
C SER A 129 -4.58 6.54 -8.62
N VAL A 130 -3.29 6.47 -8.96
CA VAL A 130 -2.78 6.88 -10.28
C VAL A 130 -3.34 6.02 -11.39
N MET A 131 -3.32 4.69 -11.24
CA MET A 131 -3.86 3.80 -12.28
C MET A 131 -5.36 3.98 -12.48
N VAL A 132 -6.13 4.20 -11.41
CA VAL A 132 -7.55 4.55 -11.52
C VAL A 132 -7.73 5.86 -12.28
N ALA A 133 -6.95 6.89 -11.95
CA ALA A 133 -7.03 8.20 -12.62
C ALA A 133 -6.71 8.10 -14.13
N LEU A 134 -5.64 7.38 -14.51
CA LEU A 134 -5.26 7.16 -15.90
C LEU A 134 -6.35 6.42 -16.68
N THR A 135 -6.91 5.36 -16.11
CA THR A 135 -8.00 4.60 -16.75
C THR A 135 -9.24 5.46 -16.99
N LEU A 136 -9.68 6.21 -15.97
CA LEU A 136 -10.87 7.04 -16.07
C LEU A 136 -10.69 8.20 -17.05
N ALA A 137 -9.55 8.89 -17.00
CA ALA A 137 -9.27 10.00 -17.91
C ALA A 137 -9.16 9.53 -19.38
N GLY A 138 -8.61 8.34 -19.62
CA GLY A 138 -8.52 7.74 -20.96
C GLY A 138 -9.91 7.45 -21.51
N ALA A 139 -10.77 6.81 -20.71
CA ALA A 139 -12.16 6.54 -21.08
C ALA A 139 -12.98 7.81 -21.37
N MET A 140 -12.73 8.90 -20.64
CA MET A 140 -13.39 10.19 -20.90
C MET A 140 -12.94 10.81 -22.23
N ASN A 141 -11.67 10.70 -22.59
CA ASN A 141 -11.15 11.22 -23.85
C ASN A 141 -11.71 10.45 -25.05
N SER A 142 -11.81 9.11 -24.97
CA SER A 142 -12.41 8.29 -26.03
C SER A 142 -13.88 8.63 -26.29
N ARG A 143 -14.65 9.01 -25.26
CA ARG A 143 -16.07 9.39 -25.38
C ARG A 143 -16.32 10.80 -25.92
N ARG A 144 -15.32 11.67 -25.91
CA ARG A 144 -15.41 13.05 -26.46
C ARG A 144 -14.95 13.14 -27.91
N GLY A 145 -14.26 12.11 -28.41
CA GLY A 145 -13.78 12.01 -29.78
C GLY A 145 -14.69 11.21 -30.73
N SER A 146 -15.86 10.78 -30.26
CA SER A 146 -16.92 10.09 -31.01
C SER A 146 -18.17 10.95 -31.08
#